data_AF-A0A1Q9NXT4-F1
#
_entry.id   AF-A0A1Q9NXT4-F1
#
_cell.length_a   1.000
_cell.length_b   1.000
_cell.length_c   1.000
_cell.angle_alpha   90.00
_cell.angle_beta   90.00
_cell.angle_gamma   90.00
#
_symmetry.space_group_name_H-M   'P 1'
#
loop_
_entity.id
_entity.type
_entity.pdbx_description
1 polymer ?
#
loop_
_entity_poly.entity_id
_entity_poly.type
_entity_poly.pdbx_seq_one_letter_code
_entity_poly.pdbx_strand_id
1 'polypeptide(L)' 'TNKMNHGALQAMVIRGDDGFTILGTAGDHILIGASKEIHSVGITLNTIRDYAAPLQQILSGRR' A
#
# COMPACT_ATOMS: atom_id res chain seq x y z
N THR A 1 -4.18 -5.95 -13.31
CA THR A 1 -5.58 -6.14 -12.87
C THR A 1 -6.59 -5.85 -13.97
N ASN A 2 -6.38 -4.87 -14.85
CA ASN A 2 -7.28 -4.60 -15.98
C ASN A 2 -7.45 -5.80 -16.94
N LYS A 3 -6.37 -6.55 -17.19
CA LYS A 3 -6.42 -7.82 -17.94
C LYS A 3 -7.20 -8.94 -17.23
N MET A 4 -7.47 -8.78 -15.94
CA MET A 4 -8.26 -9.70 -15.10
C MET A 4 -9.64 -9.11 -14.76
N ASN A 5 -9.99 -7.94 -15.30
CA ASN A 5 -11.24 -7.22 -15.03
C ASN A 5 -11.52 -6.88 -13.54
N HIS A 6 -10.46 -6.73 -12.72
CA HIS A 6 -10.56 -6.43 -11.29
C HIS A 6 -10.41 -4.92 -10.96
N GLY A 7 -10.43 -4.04 -11.95
CA GLY A 7 -10.17 -2.60 -11.77
C GLY A 7 -8.70 -2.28 -11.44
N ALA A 8 -8.45 -1.18 -10.74
CA ALA A 8 -7.09 -0.75 -10.39
C ALA A 8 -6.50 -1.54 -9.20
N LEU A 9 -5.21 -1.88 -9.27
CA LEU A 9 -4.51 -2.52 -8.16
C LEU A 9 -4.33 -1.51 -7.03
N GLN A 10 -5.00 -1.73 -5.89
CA GLN A 10 -4.87 -0.84 -4.72
C GLN A 10 -3.64 -1.15 -3.87
N ALA A 11 -3.43 -2.43 -3.55
CA ALA A 11 -2.30 -2.86 -2.75
C ALA A 11 -1.89 -4.30 -3.06
N MET A 12 -0.62 -4.62 -2.80
CA MET A 12 -0.05 -5.96 -2.89
C MET A 12 0.70 -6.25 -1.59
N VAL A 13 0.51 -7.45 -1.05
CA VAL A 13 1.24 -7.95 0.12
C VAL A 13 2.17 -9.07 -0.33
N ILE A 14 3.45 -8.93 -0.02
CA ILE A 14 4.51 -9.92 -0.26
C ILE A 14 4.90 -10.47 1.11
N ARG A 15 4.68 -11.77 1.34
CA ARG A 15 5.04 -12.46 2.59
C ARG A 15 6.40 -13.12 2.42
N GLY A 16 7.29 -12.91 3.38
CA GLY A 16 8.53 -13.68 3.53
C GLY A 16 8.50 -14.48 4.83
N ASP A 17 9.52 -15.29 5.05
CA ASP A 17 9.60 -16.17 6.23
C ASP A 17 9.64 -15.37 7.55
N ASP A 18 10.31 -14.21 7.54
CA ASP A 18 10.52 -13.36 8.71
C ASP A 18 9.77 -12.02 8.67
N GLY A 19 8.73 -11.91 7.85
CA GLY A 19 7.97 -10.67 7.74
C GLY A 19 7.17 -10.50 6.47
N PHE A 20 6.90 -9.24 6.13
CA PHE A 20 6.16 -8.90 4.93
C PHE A 20 6.53 -7.51 4.42
N THR A 21 6.27 -7.30 3.13
CA THR A 21 6.29 -6.01 2.46
C THR A 21 4.91 -5.74 1.88
N ILE A 22 4.44 -4.50 2.00
CA ILE A 22 3.21 -4.03 1.37
C ILE A 22 3.56 -2.93 0.39
N LEU A 23 3.03 -3.05 -0.82
CA LEU A 23 3.10 -2.04 -1.87
C LEU A 23 1.68 -1.48 -2.05
N GLY A 24 1.49 -0.19 -1.79
CA GLY A 24 0.21 0.52 -1.99
C GLY A 24 0.33 1.59 -3.06
N THR A 25 -0.73 1.84 -3.83
CA THR A 25 -0.77 2.98 -4.77
C THR A 25 -1.14 4.27 -4.05
N ALA A 26 -0.41 5.35 -4.34
CA ALA A 26 -0.70 6.72 -3.89
C ALA A 26 -0.57 7.70 -5.07
N GLY A 27 -1.47 7.54 -6.05
CA GLY A 27 -1.42 8.28 -7.31
C GLY A 27 -0.21 7.88 -8.14
N ASP A 28 0.63 8.86 -8.48
CA ASP A 28 1.87 8.66 -9.24
C ASP A 28 3.01 8.04 -8.41
N HIS A 29 2.77 7.80 -7.11
CA HIS A 29 3.74 7.25 -6.18
C HIS A 29 3.32 5.85 -5.70
N ILE A 30 4.31 5.09 -5.23
CA ILE A 30 4.12 3.81 -4.56
C ILE A 30 4.53 3.97 -3.10
N LEU A 31 3.63 3.62 -2.19
CA LEU A 31 3.94 3.48 -0.77
C LEU A 31 4.46 2.10 -0.49
N ILE A 32 5.60 2.02 0.19
CA ILE A 32 6.25 0.76 0.56
C ILE A 32 6.32 0.72 2.08
N GLY A 33 5.68 -0.28 2.68
CA GLY A 33 5.82 -0.60 4.09
C GLY A 33 6.42 -1.99 4.27
N ALA A 34 7.32 -2.16 5.23
CA ALA A 34 7.90 -3.46 5.56
C ALA A 34 7.89 -3.65 7.07
N SER A 35 7.59 -4.87 7.53
CA SER A 35 7.58 -5.21 8.94
C SER A 35 7.95 -6.68 9.15
N LYS A 36 8.58 -6.98 10.29
CA LYS A 36 8.83 -8.35 10.77
C LYS A 36 7.65 -8.93 11.57
N GLU A 37 6.69 -8.10 11.93
CA GLU A 37 5.56 -8.50 12.79
C GLU A 37 4.43 -9.14 11.97
N ILE A 38 4.52 -10.43 11.71
CA ILE A 38 3.59 -11.16 10.82
C ILE A 38 2.11 -11.16 11.25
N HIS A 39 1.81 -10.82 12.51
CA HIS A 39 0.46 -10.81 13.07
C HIS A 39 -0.30 -9.50 12.77
N SER A 40 0.40 -8.44 12.38
CA SER A 40 -0.19 -7.10 12.19
C SER A 40 -0.36 -6.69 10.71
N VAL A 41 -0.19 -7.62 9.77
CA VAL A 41 -0.28 -7.36 8.31
C VAL A 41 -1.54 -6.59 7.93
N GLY A 42 -2.71 -6.98 8.46
CA GLY A 42 -3.97 -6.31 8.17
C GLY A 42 -4.02 -4.87 8.69
N ILE A 43 -3.43 -4.63 9.87
CA ILE A 43 -3.32 -3.28 10.45
C ILE A 43 -2.41 -2.42 9.57
N THR A 44 -1.22 -2.92 9.24
CA THR A 44 -0.28 -2.21 8.36
C THR A 44 -0.87 -1.93 6.98
N LEU A 45 -1.62 -2.88 6.43
CA LEU A 45 -2.33 -2.69 5.16
C LEU A 45 -3.36 -1.56 5.25
N ASN A 46 -4.17 -1.53 6.31
CA ASN A 46 -5.16 -0.48 6.51
C ASN A 46 -4.48 0.88 6.69
N THR A 47 -3.41 0.97 7.48
CA THR A 47 -2.62 2.18 7.63
C THR A 47 -2.13 2.70 6.28
N ILE A 48 -1.54 1.85 5.43
CA ILE A 48 -1.08 2.28 4.10
C ILE A 48 -2.24 2.81 3.25
N ARG A 49 -3.41 2.17 3.30
CA ARG A 49 -4.59 2.60 2.55
C ARG A 49 -5.13 3.94 3.04
N ASP A 50 -5.19 4.13 4.35
CA ASP A 50 -5.70 5.35 4.98
C ASP A 50 -4.80 6.56 4.68
N TYR A 51 -3.48 6.35 4.65
CA TYR A 51 -2.50 7.41 4.38
C TYR A 51 -2.18 7.62 2.90
N ALA A 52 -2.57 6.70 2.00
CA ALA A 52 -2.29 6.82 0.57
C ALA A 52 -2.85 8.11 -0.05
N ALA A 53 -4.13 8.41 0.18
CA ALA A 53 -4.77 9.59 -0.38
C ALA A 53 -4.25 10.91 0.23
N PRO A 54 -4.11 11.05 1.57
CA PRO A 54 -3.48 12.23 2.17
C PRO A 54 -2.03 12.47 1.68
N LEU A 55 -1.23 11.40 1.59
CA LEU A 55 0.15 11.52 1.10
C LEU A 55 0.20 11.95 -0.36
N GLN A 56 -0.70 11.43 -1.20
CA GLN A 56 -0.81 11.88 -2.59
C GLN A 56 -1.11 13.39 -2.68
N GLN A 57 -2.00 13.93 -1.84
CA GLN A 57 -2.31 15.37 -1.82
C GLN A 57 -1.07 16.20 -1.45
N ILE A 58 -0.35 15.78 -0.40
CA ILE A 58 0.89 16.42 0.04
C ILE A 58 1.95 16.39 -1.07
N LEU A 59 2.17 15.23 -1.70
CA LEU A 59 3.18 15.03 -2.73
C LEU A 59 2.85 15.73 -4.05
N SER A 60 1.56 15.89 -4.38
CA SER A 60 1.11 16.59 -5.57
C SER A 60 1.06 18.12 -5.41
N GLY A 61 1.37 18.65 -4.21
CA GLY A 61 1.38 20.08 -3.92
C GLY A 61 -0.01 20.73 -3.91
N ARG A 62 -1.09 19.93 -3.92
CA ARG A 62 -2.47 20.41 -3.81
C ARG A 62 -2.86 20.44 -2.33
N ARG A 63 -2.87 21.64 -1.74
CA ARG A 63 -3.40 21.91 -0.40
C ARG A 63 -4.90 22.20 -0.45
#